data_AF-A0A094N1E3-F1
#
_entry.id   AF-A0A094N1E3-F1
#
_cell.length_a   1.000
_cell.length_b   1.000
_cell.length_c   1.000
_cell.angle_alpha   90.00
_cell.angle_beta   90.00
_cell.angle_gamma   90.00
#
_symmetry.space_group_name_H-M   'P 1'
#
loop_
_entity.id
_entity.type
_entity.pdbx_description
1 polymer ?
#
loop_
_entity_poly.entity_id
_entity_poly.type
_entity_poly.pdbx_seq_one_letter_code
_entity_poly.pdbx_strand_id
1 'polypeptide(L)'
;MYLYFVIFIIFGSFFTLNLFIGVIIDNFNQQKKKISGQDIFMTEEQKKYYNAMKKLGSKKPQKPIPRPLNKYQGFLFDVVSKQAFDVSIMILICLNMVTMMVETDDQSQEKVNILHKINMLFVAIFTGECIIKMLALRHYYFTNGWNIFDFVVVILSIVGTVLSDIIQKYFFSPTLFRVIRLARIGRILRLIRGAKGIRTLLFALMMSLPALFNIGLLLFLVMFIYAIFGMANFAYVKKEHGIDDMFNFQTFANSMLCLFQITTSAGWDGLLNPILNTGPPYCDPNLTNANGSKGDCGSPAVGILFFVTYIIISFLIVVNMYIAIILENFSVATEESTEPLSEDDFDMFYEIWEKFDPEATQFIEYSALSDFADALSEPLRIAKPNKIKLIAMDLPMVSGDRIHCLDILFAFTKRVLGESGEMDALKIQMEEKFMAANPSKISYEPITTTLRRKQEEVSAIIIQRAYRTHLFRRSMKQASYLY
;
A
#
# COMPACT_ATOMS: atom_id res chain seq x y z
N MET A 1 51.18 9.19 3.08
CA MET A 1 50.09 9.85 3.84
C MET A 1 48.70 9.46 3.33
N TYR A 2 48.38 9.55 2.02
CA TYR A 2 47.06 9.09 1.53
C TYR A 2 46.73 7.61 1.83
N LEU A 3 47.72 6.71 1.73
CA LEU A 3 47.55 5.31 2.11
C LEU A 3 47.08 5.12 3.57
N TYR A 4 47.51 5.98 4.49
CA TYR A 4 47.05 5.93 5.88
C TYR A 4 45.55 6.24 5.97
N PHE A 5 45.07 7.30 5.30
CA PHE A 5 43.65 7.65 5.29
C PHE A 5 42.80 6.58 4.61
N VAL A 6 43.28 5.98 3.52
CA VAL A 6 42.57 4.86 2.86
C VAL A 6 42.43 3.66 3.81
N ILE A 7 43.52 3.26 4.48
CA ILE A 7 43.49 2.17 5.47
C ILE A 7 42.56 2.52 6.63
N PHE A 8 42.63 3.75 7.14
CA PHE A 8 41.78 4.21 8.23
C PHE A 8 40.29 4.23 7.84
N ILE A 9 39.93 4.66 6.63
CA ILE A 9 38.54 4.63 6.15
C ILE A 9 38.04 3.19 6.04
N ILE A 10 38.85 2.27 5.51
CA ILE A 10 38.49 0.85 5.38
C ILE A 10 38.26 0.23 6.77
N PHE A 11 39.26 0.28 7.65
CA PHE A 11 39.17 -0.41 8.94
C PHE A 11 38.40 0.36 10.01
N GLY A 12 38.62 1.68 10.09
CA GLY A 12 38.09 2.54 11.14
C GLY A 12 36.69 3.07 10.87
N SER A 13 36.25 3.17 9.61
CA SER A 13 34.88 3.59 9.26
C SER A 13 34.05 2.43 8.72
N PHE A 14 34.50 1.74 7.67
CA PHE A 14 33.64 0.74 7.01
C PHE A 14 33.40 -0.48 7.90
N PHE A 15 34.44 -1.09 8.47
CA PHE A 15 34.28 -2.27 9.32
C PHE A 15 33.57 -1.97 10.66
N THR A 16 33.94 -0.89 11.33
CA THR A 16 33.35 -0.50 12.63
C THR A 16 31.87 -0.15 12.49
N LEU A 17 31.48 0.63 11.47
CA LEU A 17 30.08 0.98 11.23
C LEU A 17 29.26 -0.27 10.89
N ASN A 18 29.79 -1.16 10.05
CA ASN A 18 29.09 -2.40 9.70
C ASN A 18 28.91 -3.32 10.92
N LEU A 19 29.93 -3.45 11.78
CA LEU A 19 29.84 -4.20 13.03
C LEU A 19 28.78 -3.59 13.95
N PHE A 20 28.79 -2.27 14.09
CA PHE A 20 27.86 -1.54 14.93
C PHE A 20 26.41 -1.73 14.47
N ILE A 21 26.15 -1.55 13.16
CA ILE A 21 24.83 -1.77 12.56
C ILE A 21 24.39 -3.23 12.76
N GLY A 22 25.30 -4.19 12.56
CA GLY A 22 25.01 -5.62 12.75
C GLY A 22 24.55 -5.95 14.17
N VAL A 23 25.22 -5.41 15.20
CA VAL A 23 24.84 -5.62 16.61
C VAL A 23 23.49 -4.98 16.93
N ILE A 24 23.22 -3.76 16.43
CA ILE A 24 21.92 -3.11 16.65
C ILE A 24 20.79 -3.90 16.00
N ILE A 25 20.96 -4.36 14.76
CA ILE A 25 19.94 -5.14 14.06
C ILE A 25 19.63 -6.43 14.83
N ASP A 26 20.66 -7.14 15.29
CA ASP A 26 20.46 -8.38 16.05
C ASP A 26 19.73 -8.12 17.39
N ASN A 27 20.14 -7.09 18.14
CA ASN A 27 19.48 -6.71 19.39
C ASN A 27 18.02 -6.30 19.16
N PHE A 28 17.76 -5.49 18.13
CA PHE A 28 16.41 -5.06 17.78
C PHE A 28 15.52 -6.25 17.37
N ASN A 29 16.06 -7.20 16.59
CA ASN A 29 15.35 -8.43 16.25
C ASN A 29 15.02 -9.29 17.48
N GLN A 30 15.96 -9.42 18.41
CA GLN A 30 15.71 -10.12 19.68
C GLN A 30 14.62 -9.43 20.53
N GLN A 31 14.61 -8.09 20.57
CA GLN A 31 13.58 -7.33 21.28
C GLN A 31 12.22 -7.43 20.58
N LYS A 32 12.17 -7.31 19.24
CA LYS A 32 10.93 -7.49 18.46
C LYS A 32 10.31 -8.86 18.75
N LYS A 33 11.12 -9.93 18.80
CA LYS A 33 10.65 -11.28 19.17
C LYS A 33 10.06 -11.35 20.59
N LYS A 34 10.65 -10.63 21.56
CA LYS A 34 10.16 -10.59 22.96
C LYS A 34 8.86 -9.78 23.10
N ILE A 35 8.77 -8.62 22.45
CA ILE A 35 7.63 -7.70 22.55
C ILE A 35 6.43 -8.23 21.74
N SER A 36 6.68 -8.83 20.58
CA SER A 36 5.60 -9.31 19.71
C SER A 36 4.68 -10.28 20.45
N GLY A 37 5.20 -11.16 21.33
CA GLY A 37 4.43 -12.03 22.22
C GLY A 37 3.47 -13.02 21.53
N GLN A 38 3.09 -12.78 20.28
CA GLN A 38 2.18 -13.54 19.43
C GLN A 38 2.93 -14.56 18.56
N ASP A 39 4.24 -14.41 18.41
CA ASP A 39 5.07 -15.25 17.52
C ASP A 39 5.83 -16.38 18.25
N ILE A 40 5.63 -16.54 19.57
CA ILE A 40 6.42 -17.51 20.36
C ILE A 40 5.83 -18.93 20.27
N PHE A 41 4.55 -19.06 19.90
CA PHE A 41 3.82 -20.34 19.90
C PHE A 41 3.40 -20.83 18.52
N MET A 42 3.61 -20.06 17.44
CA MET A 42 3.23 -20.46 16.10
C MET A 42 4.47 -20.63 15.21
N THR A 43 4.51 -21.71 14.44
CA THR A 43 5.52 -21.89 13.40
C THR A 43 5.32 -20.89 12.26
N GLU A 44 6.36 -20.62 11.47
CA GLU A 44 6.26 -19.72 10.31
C GLU A 44 5.19 -20.19 9.31
N GLU A 45 5.02 -21.50 9.18
CA GLU A 45 3.94 -22.09 8.39
C GLU A 45 2.57 -21.72 8.98
N GLN A 46 2.31 -22.04 10.26
CA GLN A 46 1.04 -21.71 10.94
C GLN A 46 0.67 -20.23 10.85
N LYS A 47 1.65 -19.33 10.93
CA LYS A 47 1.43 -17.88 10.78
C LYS A 47 0.89 -17.52 9.38
N LYS A 48 1.43 -18.12 8.32
CA LYS A 48 0.93 -17.91 6.95
C LYS A 48 -0.52 -18.38 6.81
N TYR A 49 -0.86 -19.54 7.37
CA TYR A 49 -2.24 -20.04 7.36
C TYR A 49 -3.18 -19.08 8.11
N TYR A 50 -2.81 -18.66 9.32
CA TYR A 50 -3.62 -17.76 10.13
C TYR A 50 -3.86 -16.41 9.43
N ASN A 51 -2.82 -15.84 8.83
CA ASN A 51 -2.92 -14.57 8.10
C ASN A 51 -3.81 -14.69 6.85
N ALA A 52 -3.64 -15.73 6.03
CA ALA A 52 -4.49 -15.98 4.87
C ALA A 52 -5.97 -16.14 5.27
N MET A 53 -6.23 -16.85 6.37
CA MET A 53 -7.58 -17.11 6.87
C MET A 53 -8.22 -15.86 7.51
N LYS A 54 -7.44 -15.04 8.24
CA LYS A 54 -7.88 -13.75 8.76
C LYS A 54 -8.26 -12.79 7.63
N LYS A 55 -7.48 -12.77 6.54
CA LYS A 55 -7.78 -12.02 5.31
C LYS A 55 -9.09 -12.53 4.69
N LEU A 56 -9.29 -13.84 4.60
CA LEU A 56 -10.51 -14.50 4.09
C LEU A 56 -11.78 -14.01 4.79
N GLY A 57 -11.77 -13.96 6.13
CA GLY A 57 -12.94 -13.57 6.92
C GLY A 57 -13.25 -12.08 6.91
N SER A 58 -12.33 -11.25 6.42
CA SER A 58 -12.49 -9.81 6.37
C SER A 58 -13.13 -9.31 5.07
N LYS A 59 -12.90 -9.99 3.94
CA LYS A 59 -13.47 -9.60 2.63
C LYS A 59 -14.79 -10.30 2.38
N LYS A 60 -15.82 -9.51 2.12
CA LYS A 60 -17.13 -9.98 1.64
C LYS A 60 -17.21 -9.77 0.12
N PRO A 61 -17.89 -10.67 -0.63
CA PRO A 61 -18.21 -10.41 -2.02
C PRO A 61 -18.98 -9.09 -2.11
N GLN A 62 -18.46 -8.14 -2.88
CA GLN A 62 -19.12 -6.86 -3.09
C GLN A 62 -20.21 -7.03 -4.13
N LYS A 63 -21.31 -6.29 -3.99
CA LYS A 63 -22.33 -6.30 -5.03
C LYS A 63 -21.75 -5.63 -6.28
N PRO A 64 -21.79 -6.28 -7.45
CA PRO A 64 -21.35 -5.64 -8.68
C PRO A 64 -22.19 -4.39 -8.92
N ILE A 65 -21.58 -3.35 -9.47
CA ILE A 65 -22.26 -2.09 -9.70
C ILE A 65 -23.39 -2.34 -10.72
N PRO A 66 -24.67 -2.11 -10.36
CA PRO A 66 -25.78 -2.47 -11.22
C PRO A 66 -25.75 -1.62 -12.49
N ARG A 67 -25.85 -2.30 -13.64
CA ARG A 67 -25.93 -1.62 -14.94
C ARG A 67 -27.18 -0.73 -14.97
N PRO A 68 -27.05 0.55 -15.33
CA PRO A 68 -28.18 1.46 -15.40
C PRO A 68 -29.17 1.02 -16.50
N LEU A 69 -30.47 1.06 -16.19
CA LEU A 69 -31.55 0.65 -17.11
C LEU A 69 -31.67 1.53 -18.37
N ASN A 70 -31.23 2.79 -18.28
CA ASN A 70 -31.30 3.75 -19.38
C ASN A 70 -30.29 3.38 -20.47
N LYS A 71 -30.73 3.23 -21.74
CA LYS A 71 -29.86 2.84 -22.87
C LYS A 71 -28.59 3.68 -23.00
N TYR A 72 -28.72 5.02 -22.86
CA TYR A 72 -27.57 5.92 -22.96
C TYR A 72 -26.58 5.77 -21.79
N GLN A 73 -27.08 5.65 -20.55
CA GLN A 73 -26.21 5.44 -19.40
C GLN A 73 -25.61 4.02 -19.40
N GLY A 74 -26.36 3.02 -19.88
CA GLY A 74 -25.89 1.65 -20.06
C GLY A 74 -24.75 1.58 -21.07
N PHE A 75 -24.84 2.32 -22.18
CA PHE A 75 -23.75 2.45 -23.13
C PHE A 75 -22.51 3.11 -22.50
N LEU A 76 -22.68 4.20 -21.75
CA LEU A 76 -21.55 4.83 -21.03
C LEU A 76 -20.92 3.88 -20.01
N PHE A 77 -21.72 3.13 -19.28
CA PHE A 77 -21.24 2.09 -18.36
C PHE A 77 -20.44 1.01 -19.10
N ASP A 78 -20.95 0.49 -20.20
CA ASP A 78 -20.27 -0.53 -21.00
C ASP A 78 -18.95 -0.01 -21.62
N VAL A 79 -18.83 1.30 -21.89
CA VAL A 79 -17.59 1.93 -22.36
C VAL A 79 -16.59 2.09 -21.23
N VAL A 80 -17.03 2.62 -20.08
CA VAL A 80 -16.17 2.87 -18.90
C VAL A 80 -15.63 1.57 -18.31
N SER A 81 -16.43 0.51 -18.31
CA SER A 81 -16.04 -0.80 -17.77
C SER A 81 -15.06 -1.58 -18.66
N LYS A 82 -14.74 -1.12 -19.88
CA LYS A 82 -13.77 -1.79 -20.75
C LYS A 82 -12.35 -1.44 -20.35
N GLN A 83 -11.50 -2.47 -20.25
CA GLN A 83 -10.06 -2.31 -20.01
C GLN A 83 -9.37 -1.37 -21.01
N ALA A 84 -9.81 -1.35 -22.26
CA ALA A 84 -9.28 -0.46 -23.29
C ALA A 84 -9.45 1.03 -22.94
N PHE A 85 -10.55 1.40 -22.27
CA PHE A 85 -10.78 2.76 -21.81
C PHE A 85 -9.73 3.15 -20.76
N ASP A 86 -9.54 2.33 -19.72
CA ASP A 86 -8.56 2.58 -18.68
C ASP A 86 -7.12 2.64 -19.23
N VAL A 87 -6.76 1.75 -20.17
CA VAL A 87 -5.44 1.79 -20.84
C VAL A 87 -5.25 3.08 -21.64
N SER A 88 -6.28 3.56 -22.34
CA SER A 88 -6.20 4.81 -23.11
C SER A 88 -5.97 6.03 -22.22
N ILE A 89 -6.63 6.11 -21.07
CA ILE A 89 -6.42 7.17 -20.07
C ILE A 89 -5.01 7.09 -19.49
N MET A 90 -4.50 5.88 -19.22
CA MET A 90 -3.14 5.70 -18.73
C MET A 90 -2.09 6.22 -19.72
N ILE A 91 -2.27 5.96 -21.02
CA ILE A 91 -1.39 6.50 -22.08
C ILE A 91 -1.44 8.04 -22.10
N LEU A 92 -2.63 8.64 -21.97
CA LEU A 92 -2.79 10.10 -21.93
C LEU A 92 -2.12 10.73 -20.70
N ILE A 93 -2.13 10.07 -19.54
CA ILE A 93 -1.39 10.50 -18.35
C ILE A 93 0.12 10.49 -18.62
N CYS A 94 0.65 9.43 -19.24
CA CYS A 94 2.06 9.37 -19.62
C CYS A 94 2.44 10.48 -20.61
N LEU A 95 1.60 10.75 -21.62
CA LEU A 95 1.82 11.86 -22.55
C LEU A 95 1.80 13.21 -21.83
N ASN A 96 0.89 13.43 -20.89
CA ASN A 96 0.86 14.66 -20.09
C ASN A 96 2.14 14.82 -19.25
N MET A 97 2.65 13.74 -18.66
CA MET A 97 3.93 13.76 -17.95
C MET A 97 5.09 14.18 -18.85
N VAL A 98 5.17 13.65 -20.08
CA VAL A 98 6.20 14.07 -21.06
C VAL A 98 6.11 15.56 -21.35
N THR A 99 4.90 16.13 -21.47
CA THR A 99 4.77 17.57 -21.70
C THR A 99 5.29 18.42 -20.54
N MET A 100 5.19 17.94 -19.30
CA MET A 100 5.76 18.61 -18.13
C MET A 100 7.30 18.56 -18.13
N MET A 101 7.90 17.48 -18.63
CA MET A 101 9.36 17.33 -18.73
C MET A 101 10.00 18.27 -19.76
N VAL A 102 9.23 18.76 -20.72
CA VAL A 102 9.71 19.67 -21.78
C VAL A 102 9.84 21.12 -21.29
N GLU A 103 9.26 21.47 -20.14
CA GLU A 103 9.38 22.80 -19.54
C GLU A 103 10.85 23.11 -19.14
N THR A 104 11.34 24.30 -19.52
CA THR A 104 12.69 24.81 -19.22
C THR A 104 12.60 26.18 -18.52
N ASP A 105 13.66 26.66 -17.86
CA ASP A 105 13.61 27.96 -17.15
C ASP A 105 13.48 29.13 -18.13
N ASP A 106 14.37 29.19 -19.13
CA ASP A 106 14.30 30.16 -20.23
C ASP A 106 13.53 29.58 -21.43
N GLN A 107 12.25 29.95 -21.57
CA GLN A 107 11.40 29.51 -22.68
C GLN A 107 11.00 30.68 -23.57
N SER A 108 10.95 30.46 -24.88
CA SER A 108 10.30 31.41 -25.79
C SER A 108 8.80 31.51 -25.48
N GLN A 109 8.22 32.70 -25.68
CA GLN A 109 6.80 32.93 -25.44
C GLN A 109 5.91 32.01 -26.29
N GLU A 110 6.37 31.64 -27.49
CA GLU A 110 5.70 30.67 -28.36
C GLU A 110 5.61 29.29 -27.71
N LYS A 111 6.72 28.78 -27.15
CA LYS A 111 6.77 27.49 -26.43
C LYS A 111 5.81 27.50 -25.24
N VAL A 112 5.79 28.58 -24.44
CA VAL A 112 4.88 28.74 -23.30
C VAL A 112 3.42 28.68 -23.75
N ASN A 113 3.06 29.39 -24.82
CA ASN A 113 1.70 29.41 -25.35
C ASN A 113 1.26 28.04 -25.90
N ILE A 114 2.15 27.33 -26.60
CA ILE A 114 1.87 25.99 -27.12
C ILE A 114 1.67 25.00 -25.96
N LEU A 115 2.59 24.98 -24.98
CA LEU A 115 2.48 24.12 -23.81
C LEU A 115 1.23 24.42 -22.99
N HIS A 116 0.82 25.69 -22.87
CA HIS A 116 -0.42 26.07 -22.21
C HIS A 116 -1.65 25.49 -22.93
N LYS A 117 -1.74 25.60 -24.26
CA LYS A 117 -2.84 25.01 -25.05
C LYS A 117 -2.90 23.49 -24.89
N ILE A 118 -1.75 22.82 -24.91
CA ILE A 118 -1.67 21.37 -24.70
C ILE A 118 -2.12 20.99 -23.28
N ASN A 119 -1.69 21.73 -22.26
CA ASN A 119 -2.13 21.52 -20.88
C ASN A 119 -3.64 21.71 -20.72
N MET A 120 -4.23 22.71 -21.38
CA MET A 120 -5.68 22.92 -21.42
C MET A 120 -6.42 21.75 -22.06
N LEU A 121 -5.87 21.19 -23.15
CA LEU A 121 -6.42 20.00 -23.79
C LEU A 121 -6.45 18.80 -22.82
N PHE A 122 -5.36 18.55 -22.09
CA PHE A 122 -5.33 17.47 -21.10
C PHE A 122 -6.31 17.68 -19.94
N VAL A 123 -6.44 18.92 -19.43
CA VAL A 123 -7.44 19.25 -18.41
C VAL A 123 -8.84 18.92 -18.91
N ALA A 124 -9.16 19.31 -20.15
CA ALA A 124 -10.47 19.05 -20.76
C ALA A 124 -10.74 17.54 -20.91
N ILE A 125 -9.75 16.76 -21.36
CA ILE A 125 -9.88 15.30 -21.51
C ILE A 125 -10.11 14.62 -20.16
N PHE A 126 -9.31 14.93 -19.12
CA PHE A 126 -9.49 14.33 -17.79
C PHE A 126 -10.77 14.78 -17.09
N THR A 127 -11.22 16.00 -17.34
CA THR A 127 -12.53 16.47 -16.87
C THR A 127 -13.65 15.69 -17.56
N GLY A 128 -13.54 15.47 -18.88
CA GLY A 128 -14.49 14.66 -19.65
C GLY A 128 -14.54 13.21 -19.15
N GLU A 129 -13.38 12.58 -18.92
CA GLU A 129 -13.27 11.26 -18.32
C GLU A 129 -14.00 11.19 -16.97
N CYS A 130 -13.74 12.16 -16.08
CA CYS A 130 -14.36 12.24 -14.76
C CYS A 130 -15.88 12.34 -14.85
N ILE A 131 -16.40 13.19 -15.75
CA ILE A 131 -17.83 13.35 -15.98
C ILE A 131 -18.44 12.05 -16.51
N ILE A 132 -17.81 11.41 -17.50
CA ILE A 132 -18.28 10.15 -18.08
C ILE A 132 -18.36 9.06 -16.99
N LYS A 133 -17.31 8.90 -16.17
CA LYS A 133 -17.29 7.94 -15.05
C LYS A 133 -18.38 8.25 -14.02
N MET A 134 -18.59 9.52 -13.68
CA MET A 134 -19.62 9.94 -12.72
C MET A 134 -21.04 9.67 -13.26
N LEU A 135 -21.30 9.91 -14.55
CA LEU A 135 -22.60 9.62 -15.17
C LEU A 135 -22.87 8.11 -15.30
N ALA A 136 -21.83 7.31 -15.57
CA ALA A 136 -21.92 5.86 -15.67
C ALA A 136 -22.13 5.19 -14.29
N LEU A 137 -21.33 5.56 -13.29
CA LEU A 137 -21.28 4.89 -11.98
C LEU A 137 -22.17 5.56 -10.92
N ARG A 138 -22.64 6.79 -11.14
CA ARG A 138 -23.52 7.54 -10.24
C ARG A 138 -22.91 7.67 -8.83
N HIS A 139 -23.64 7.27 -7.79
CA HIS A 139 -23.15 7.33 -6.40
C HIS A 139 -22.03 6.31 -6.12
N TYR A 140 -21.97 5.19 -6.85
CA TYR A 140 -20.88 4.21 -6.74
C TYR A 140 -19.54 4.76 -7.23
N TYR A 141 -19.52 5.91 -7.91
CA TYR A 141 -18.26 6.59 -8.22
C TYR A 141 -17.48 6.95 -6.94
N PHE A 142 -18.18 7.41 -5.91
CA PHE A 142 -17.60 7.90 -4.64
C PHE A 142 -17.32 6.80 -3.62
N THR A 143 -17.58 5.52 -3.93
CA THR A 143 -17.18 4.41 -3.05
C THR A 143 -15.73 3.99 -3.29
N ASN A 144 -15.18 4.25 -4.48
CA ASN A 144 -13.81 3.93 -4.83
C ASN A 144 -12.85 5.10 -4.51
N GLY A 145 -11.91 4.88 -3.59
CA GLY A 145 -10.92 5.89 -3.19
C GLY A 145 -10.07 6.44 -4.33
N TRP A 146 -9.77 5.63 -5.36
CA TRP A 146 -9.03 6.09 -6.54
C TRP A 146 -9.84 7.05 -7.40
N ASN A 147 -11.15 6.82 -7.53
CA ASN A 147 -12.03 7.74 -8.25
C ASN A 147 -12.17 9.07 -7.49
N ILE A 148 -12.25 9.04 -6.15
CA ILE A 148 -12.24 10.25 -5.31
C ILE A 148 -10.93 11.02 -5.50
N PHE A 149 -9.79 10.33 -5.47
CA PHE A 149 -8.49 10.94 -5.72
C PHE A 149 -8.43 11.60 -7.10
N ASP A 150 -8.88 10.90 -8.14
CA ASP A 150 -8.96 11.45 -9.50
C ASP A 150 -9.83 12.70 -9.55
N PHE A 151 -11.01 12.66 -8.93
CA PHE A 151 -11.92 13.81 -8.83
C PHE A 151 -11.25 15.02 -8.17
N VAL A 152 -10.59 14.84 -7.03
CA VAL A 152 -9.86 15.91 -6.33
C VAL A 152 -8.78 16.51 -7.23
N VAL A 153 -8.02 15.68 -7.94
CA VAL A 153 -6.97 16.14 -8.88
C VAL A 153 -7.57 16.92 -10.06
N VAL A 154 -8.73 16.52 -10.59
CA VAL A 154 -9.44 17.28 -11.64
C VAL A 154 -9.90 18.63 -11.10
N ILE A 155 -10.50 18.67 -9.91
CA ILE A 155 -10.97 19.93 -9.30
C ILE A 155 -9.79 20.88 -9.07
N LEU A 156 -8.69 20.42 -8.46
CA LEU A 156 -7.50 21.23 -8.25
C LEU A 156 -6.89 21.73 -9.57
N SER A 157 -6.99 20.93 -10.63
CA SER A 157 -6.56 21.31 -11.97
C SER A 157 -7.40 22.44 -12.57
N ILE A 158 -8.73 22.33 -12.48
CA ILE A 158 -9.66 23.36 -12.97
C ILE A 158 -9.47 24.64 -12.16
N VAL A 159 -9.43 24.53 -10.83
CA VAL A 159 -9.18 25.66 -9.93
C VAL A 159 -7.87 26.32 -10.29
N GLY A 160 -6.79 25.57 -10.51
CA GLY A 160 -5.49 26.13 -10.88
C GLY A 160 -5.49 26.89 -12.20
N THR A 161 -6.21 26.40 -13.20
CA THR A 161 -6.39 27.09 -14.49
C THR A 161 -7.24 28.34 -14.35
N VAL A 162 -8.39 28.26 -13.68
CA VAL A 162 -9.30 29.42 -13.52
C VAL A 162 -8.65 30.49 -12.64
N LEU A 163 -7.94 30.09 -11.58
CA LEU A 163 -7.16 31.02 -10.77
C LEU A 163 -6.04 31.67 -11.56
N SER A 164 -5.39 31.02 -12.52
CA SER A 164 -4.31 31.66 -13.28
C SER A 164 -4.80 32.90 -14.04
N ASP A 165 -6.02 32.83 -14.57
CA ASP A 165 -6.63 33.91 -15.35
C ASP A 165 -7.16 35.02 -14.44
N ILE A 166 -7.65 34.67 -13.24
CA ILE A 166 -8.17 35.63 -12.26
C ILE A 166 -7.04 36.33 -11.48
N ILE A 167 -5.96 35.61 -11.14
CA ILE A 167 -4.83 36.11 -10.37
C ILE A 167 -3.97 37.09 -11.19
N GLN A 168 -3.90 36.95 -12.52
CA GLN A 168 -3.32 38.02 -13.34
C GLN A 168 -4.04 39.36 -13.17
N LYS A 169 -5.30 39.34 -12.70
CA LYS A 169 -6.14 40.52 -12.47
C LYS A 169 -6.14 41.00 -11.02
N TYR A 170 -5.83 40.15 -10.05
CA TYR A 170 -5.78 40.46 -8.61
C TYR A 170 -4.42 40.07 -8.02
N PHE A 171 -3.69 41.03 -7.44
CA PHE A 171 -2.33 40.89 -6.87
C PHE A 171 -2.18 39.79 -5.79
N PHE A 172 -2.20 38.50 -6.17
CA PHE A 172 -1.75 37.40 -5.32
C PHE A 172 -0.25 37.14 -5.50
N SER A 173 0.40 36.55 -4.50
CA SER A 173 1.84 36.29 -4.54
C SER A 173 2.23 35.33 -5.68
N PRO A 174 3.27 35.63 -6.47
CA PRO A 174 3.78 34.72 -7.50
C PRO A 174 4.21 33.34 -6.97
N THR A 175 4.52 33.25 -5.67
CA THR A 175 4.88 31.99 -5.01
C THR A 175 3.68 31.06 -4.83
N LEU A 176 2.51 31.58 -4.48
CA LEU A 176 1.28 30.79 -4.37
C LEU A 176 0.91 30.17 -5.73
N PHE A 177 1.11 30.92 -6.81
CA PHE A 177 0.90 30.42 -8.16
C PHE A 177 1.83 29.26 -8.53
N ARG A 178 3.11 29.32 -8.13
CA ARG A 178 4.05 28.21 -8.31
C ARG A 178 3.58 26.95 -7.55
N VAL A 179 3.05 27.12 -6.34
CA VAL A 179 2.53 26.00 -5.53
C VAL A 179 1.27 25.39 -6.16
N ILE A 180 0.33 26.22 -6.64
CA ILE A 180 -0.89 25.72 -7.31
C ILE A 180 -0.54 24.94 -8.58
N ARG A 181 0.48 25.39 -9.32
CA ARG A 181 1.01 24.63 -10.47
C ARG A 181 1.56 23.26 -10.09
N LEU A 182 1.95 23.00 -8.84
CA LEU A 182 2.37 21.66 -8.39
C LEU A 182 1.19 20.68 -8.32
N ALA A 183 -0.05 21.16 -8.18
CA ALA A 183 -1.21 20.28 -8.12
C ALA A 183 -1.39 19.41 -9.38
N ARG A 184 -0.87 19.86 -10.54
CA ARG A 184 -0.86 19.07 -11.77
C ARG A 184 0.00 17.80 -11.70
N ILE A 185 1.00 17.76 -10.80
CA ILE A 185 1.80 16.55 -10.49
C ILE A 185 0.91 15.44 -9.94
N GLY A 186 -0.20 15.79 -9.26
CA GLY A 186 -1.17 14.82 -8.75
C GLY A 186 -1.75 13.91 -9.84
N ARG A 187 -1.76 14.34 -11.11
CA ARG A 187 -2.20 13.51 -12.24
C ARG A 187 -1.24 12.35 -12.51
N ILE A 188 0.05 12.55 -12.28
CA ILE A 188 1.08 11.51 -12.48
C ILE A 188 0.91 10.40 -11.43
N LEU A 189 0.49 10.77 -10.21
CA LEU A 189 0.21 9.80 -9.13
C LEU A 189 -0.90 8.82 -9.50
N ARG A 190 -1.76 9.13 -10.49
CA ARG A 190 -2.76 8.19 -11.01
C ARG A 190 -2.14 6.93 -11.63
N LEU A 191 -0.90 7.00 -12.12
CA LEU A 191 -0.17 5.82 -12.63
C LEU A 191 0.02 4.75 -11.56
N ILE A 192 0.04 5.13 -10.29
CA ILE A 192 0.17 4.20 -9.16
C ILE A 192 -1.00 3.21 -9.16
N ARG A 193 -2.20 3.61 -9.58
CA ARG A 193 -3.38 2.71 -9.64
C ARG A 193 -3.09 1.44 -10.45
N GLY A 194 -2.41 1.58 -11.59
CA GLY A 194 -2.08 0.47 -12.50
C GLY A 194 -0.81 -0.29 -12.13
N ALA A 195 0.04 0.25 -11.26
CA ALA A 195 1.34 -0.32 -10.91
C ALA A 195 1.28 -1.09 -9.57
N LYS A 196 0.89 -2.37 -9.64
CA LYS A 196 0.76 -3.26 -8.47
C LYS A 196 1.99 -3.24 -7.55
N GLY A 197 3.19 -3.44 -8.09
CA GLY A 197 4.43 -3.45 -7.29
C GLY A 197 4.69 -2.12 -6.57
N ILE A 198 4.37 -0.98 -7.19
CA ILE A 198 4.50 0.34 -6.54
C ILE A 198 3.46 0.48 -5.43
N ARG A 199 2.23 0.01 -5.64
CA ARG A 199 1.18 0.03 -4.61
C ARG A 199 1.59 -0.77 -3.37
N THR A 200 2.15 -1.97 -3.55
CA THR A 200 2.62 -2.76 -2.41
C THR A 200 3.72 -2.02 -1.65
N LEU A 201 4.72 -1.46 -2.34
CA LEU A 201 5.78 -0.69 -1.68
C LEU A 201 5.23 0.53 -0.91
N LEU A 202 4.28 1.26 -1.50
CA LEU A 202 3.63 2.40 -0.84
C LEU A 202 2.77 1.98 0.35
N PHE A 203 2.09 0.83 0.26
CA PHE A 203 1.33 0.26 1.36
C PHE A 203 2.25 -0.14 2.52
N ALA A 204 3.36 -0.83 2.24
CA ALA A 204 4.37 -1.17 3.23
C ALA A 204 4.94 0.09 3.92
N LEU A 205 5.26 1.13 3.12
CA LEU A 205 5.67 2.42 3.66
C LEU A 205 4.59 3.04 4.57
N MET A 206 3.33 3.04 4.15
CA MET A 206 2.21 3.58 4.93
C MET A 206 2.04 2.84 6.26
N MET A 207 2.19 1.51 6.26
CA MET A 207 2.14 0.70 7.48
C MET A 207 3.29 1.01 8.45
N SER A 208 4.45 1.45 7.95
CA SER A 208 5.59 1.87 8.77
C SER A 208 5.48 3.30 9.31
N LEU A 209 4.57 4.14 8.78
CA LEU A 209 4.45 5.56 9.15
C LEU A 209 4.17 5.79 10.65
N PRO A 210 3.30 5.02 11.34
CA PRO A 210 3.06 5.24 12.77
C PRO A 210 4.33 5.05 13.62
N ALA A 211 5.13 4.02 13.32
CA ALA A 211 6.39 3.78 14.02
C ALA A 211 7.41 4.89 13.68
N LEU A 212 7.49 5.30 12.42
CA LEU A 212 8.33 6.40 11.96
C LEU A 212 7.98 7.71 12.66
N PHE A 213 6.69 8.00 12.84
CA PHE A 213 6.23 9.20 13.53
C PHE A 213 6.68 9.24 14.99
N ASN A 214 6.63 8.10 15.70
CA ASN A 214 7.12 8.02 17.08
C ASN A 214 8.62 8.29 17.21
N ILE A 215 9.43 7.71 16.31
CA ILE A 215 10.88 7.94 16.28
C ILE A 215 11.19 9.40 15.86
N GLY A 216 10.44 9.93 14.90
CA GLY A 216 10.52 11.32 14.46
C GLY A 216 10.20 12.30 15.58
N LEU A 217 9.20 12.02 16.43
CA LEU A 217 8.89 12.82 17.61
C LEU A 217 10.02 12.80 18.64
N LEU A 218 10.64 11.63 18.87
CA LEU A 218 11.80 11.52 19.75
C LEU A 218 12.98 12.35 19.21
N LEU A 219 13.28 12.25 17.91
CA LEU A 219 14.31 13.04 17.25
C LEU A 219 14.01 14.54 17.35
N PHE A 220 12.75 14.93 17.14
CA PHE A 220 12.31 16.32 17.28
C PHE A 220 12.50 16.85 18.71
N LEU A 221 12.19 16.03 19.72
CA LEU A 221 12.43 16.39 21.13
C LEU A 221 13.92 16.59 21.42
N VAL A 222 14.79 15.72 20.92
CA VAL A 222 16.25 15.87 21.07
C VAL A 222 16.73 17.14 20.37
N MET A 223 16.29 17.37 19.13
CA MET A 223 16.59 18.62 18.40
C MET A 223 16.13 19.85 19.16
N PHE A 224 14.93 19.81 19.76
CA PHE A 224 14.39 20.90 20.57
C PHE A 224 15.30 21.23 21.75
N ILE A 225 15.73 20.21 22.52
CA ILE A 225 16.61 20.39 23.67
C ILE A 225 17.94 21.01 23.23
N TYR A 226 18.58 20.44 22.21
CA TYR A 226 19.84 20.95 21.67
C TYR A 226 19.71 22.34 21.05
N ALA A 227 18.56 22.70 20.48
CA ALA A 227 18.32 24.04 19.92
C ALA A 227 18.36 25.10 21.02
N ILE A 228 17.72 24.83 22.17
CA ILE A 228 17.74 25.73 23.31
C ILE A 228 19.16 25.86 23.89
N PHE A 229 19.88 24.74 24.04
CA PHE A 229 21.28 24.78 24.47
C PHE A 229 22.18 25.54 23.49
N GLY A 230 22.00 25.31 22.18
CA GLY A 230 22.75 26.00 21.13
C GLY A 230 22.50 27.50 21.14
N MET A 231 21.25 27.93 21.32
CA MET A 231 20.93 29.35 21.46
C MET A 231 21.58 29.99 22.68
N ALA A 232 21.54 29.30 23.83
CA ALA A 232 22.09 29.84 25.07
C ALA A 232 23.62 29.99 25.00
N ASN A 233 24.32 29.12 24.27
CA ASN A 233 25.79 29.07 24.27
C ASN A 233 26.44 29.67 23.02
N PHE A 234 25.79 29.63 21.85
CA PHE A 234 26.45 29.91 20.57
C PHE A 234 25.81 31.05 19.76
N ALA A 235 24.77 31.73 20.27
CA ALA A 235 24.08 32.81 19.54
C ALA A 235 25.00 33.96 19.09
N TYR A 236 26.07 34.24 19.86
CA TYR A 236 26.96 35.37 19.63
C TYR A 236 28.32 34.99 19.05
N VAL A 237 28.52 33.72 18.71
CA VAL A 237 29.79 33.29 18.11
C VAL A 237 29.99 34.03 16.79
N LYS A 238 31.23 34.48 16.57
CA LYS A 238 31.62 35.17 15.35
C LYS A 238 31.21 34.40 14.11
N LYS A 239 30.60 35.10 13.15
CA LYS A 239 30.15 34.55 11.87
C LYS A 239 31.36 34.25 10.98
N GLU A 240 31.46 33.01 10.52
CA GLU A 240 32.55 32.47 9.70
C GLU A 240 32.00 31.36 8.77
N HIS A 241 32.85 30.51 8.19
CA HIS A 241 32.53 29.61 7.08
C HIS A 241 31.25 28.75 7.20
N GLY A 242 30.78 28.40 8.40
CA GLY A 242 29.53 27.65 8.58
C GLY A 242 28.44 28.38 9.38
N ILE A 243 28.74 29.52 9.99
CA ILE A 243 27.77 30.32 10.76
C ILE A 243 27.63 31.67 10.06
N ASP A 244 26.47 31.93 9.46
CA ASP A 244 26.20 33.15 8.71
C ASP A 244 24.93 33.88 9.21
N ASP A 245 24.38 34.79 8.43
CA ASP A 245 23.17 35.54 8.79
C ASP A 245 21.90 34.67 8.83
N MET A 246 21.89 33.55 8.11
CA MET A 246 20.73 32.67 7.93
C MET A 246 20.86 31.36 8.73
N PHE A 247 22.04 30.74 8.74
CA PHE A 247 22.39 29.53 9.47
C PHE A 247 23.22 29.89 10.70
N ASN A 248 22.54 30.11 11.82
CA ASN A 248 23.16 30.46 13.10
C ASN A 248 22.31 30.00 14.29
N PHE A 249 22.84 30.19 15.50
CA PHE A 249 22.16 29.85 16.74
C PHE A 249 21.46 31.04 17.42
N GLN A 250 21.15 32.12 16.69
CA GLN A 250 20.57 33.34 17.30
C GLN A 250 19.10 33.17 17.67
N THR A 251 18.34 32.46 16.83
CA THR A 251 16.91 32.24 17.02
C THR A 251 16.60 30.74 17.07
N PHE A 252 15.47 30.39 17.67
CA PHE A 252 15.05 29.00 17.79
C PHE A 252 14.90 28.32 16.42
N ALA A 253 14.34 29.02 15.43
CA ALA A 253 14.15 28.50 14.09
C ALA A 253 15.48 28.25 13.37
N ASN A 254 16.42 29.19 13.45
CA ASN A 254 17.74 29.03 12.83
C ASN A 254 18.53 27.89 13.49
N SER A 255 18.50 27.79 14.82
CA SER A 255 19.10 26.67 15.56
C SER A 255 18.50 25.32 15.15
N MET A 256 17.18 25.27 14.94
CA MET A 256 16.51 24.07 14.47
C MET A 256 16.93 23.67 13.05
N LEU A 257 17.13 24.64 12.14
CA LEU A 257 17.64 24.37 10.79
C LEU A 257 19.07 23.84 10.82
N CYS A 258 19.96 24.45 11.62
CA CYS A 258 21.32 23.97 11.81
C CYS A 258 21.35 22.55 12.38
N LEU A 259 20.55 22.26 13.41
CA LEU A 259 20.48 20.92 14.01
C LEU A 259 19.88 19.90 13.06
N PHE A 260 18.86 20.26 12.27
CA PHE A 260 18.31 19.40 11.22
C PHE A 260 19.38 19.02 10.19
N GLN A 261 20.23 19.96 9.79
CA GLN A 261 21.37 19.69 8.89
C GLN A 261 22.41 18.75 9.55
N ILE A 262 22.75 18.97 10.82
CA ILE A 262 23.74 18.14 11.53
C ILE A 262 23.18 16.74 11.87
N THR A 263 21.87 16.54 11.89
CA THR A 263 21.25 15.21 12.10
C THR A 263 21.76 14.17 11.09
N THR A 264 22.06 14.59 9.86
CA THR A 264 22.67 13.74 8.83
C THR A 264 24.20 13.82 8.81
N SER A 265 24.81 14.33 9.89
CA SER A 265 26.22 14.67 10.04
C SER A 265 26.81 15.52 8.90
N ALA A 266 25.98 16.33 8.24
CA ALA A 266 26.42 17.17 7.13
C ALA A 266 26.89 18.54 7.61
N GLY A 267 28.11 18.95 7.25
CA GLY A 267 28.64 20.31 7.52
C GLY A 267 28.80 20.67 9.00
N TRP A 268 28.87 19.67 9.89
CA TRP A 268 29.07 19.88 11.33
C TRP A 268 30.44 20.50 11.66
N ASP A 269 31.44 20.21 10.83
CA ASP A 269 32.79 20.76 10.90
C ASP A 269 32.80 22.27 10.65
N GLY A 270 32.04 22.73 9.65
CA GLY A 270 31.86 24.15 9.35
C GLY A 270 31.17 24.92 10.48
N LEU A 271 30.22 24.29 11.17
CA LEU A 271 29.54 24.88 12.33
C LEU A 271 30.39 24.84 13.61
N LEU A 272 31.25 23.83 13.77
CA LEU A 272 32.12 23.70 14.94
C LEU A 272 33.34 24.64 14.86
N ASN A 273 33.95 24.83 13.70
CA ASN A 273 35.17 25.62 13.55
C ASN A 273 35.10 27.02 14.20
N PRO A 274 34.05 27.84 13.98
CA PRO A 274 33.94 29.16 14.61
C PRO A 274 33.80 29.09 16.13
N ILE A 275 33.24 27.99 16.65
CA ILE A 275 33.02 27.76 18.09
C ILE A 275 34.32 27.34 18.80
N LEU A 276 35.31 26.82 18.06
CA LEU A 276 36.63 26.48 18.59
C LEU A 276 37.57 27.70 18.75
N ASN A 277 37.23 28.83 18.14
CA ASN A 277 38.07 30.01 18.17
C ASN A 277 38.09 30.64 19.58
N THR A 278 39.28 30.73 20.17
CA THR A 278 39.51 31.34 21.49
C THR A 278 40.59 32.41 21.40
N GLY A 279 40.17 33.66 21.56
CA GLY A 279 41.01 34.86 21.58
C GLY A 279 41.30 35.52 20.21
N PRO A 280 41.90 36.73 20.23
CA PRO A 280 42.30 37.46 19.02
C PRO A 280 43.47 36.77 18.29
N PRO A 281 43.55 36.81 16.94
CA PRO A 281 42.73 37.58 15.99
C PRO A 281 41.42 36.90 15.56
N TYR A 282 41.14 35.71 16.07
CA TYR A 282 40.01 34.90 15.61
C TYR A 282 38.67 35.35 16.21
N CYS A 283 38.64 35.80 17.47
CA CYS A 283 37.47 36.42 18.11
C CYS A 283 37.87 37.60 19.01
N ASP A 284 36.92 38.48 19.32
CA ASP A 284 37.06 39.63 20.21
C ASP A 284 36.27 39.41 21.52
N PRO A 285 36.96 39.19 22.67
CA PRO A 285 36.30 38.99 23.96
C PRO A 285 35.62 40.25 24.52
N ASN A 286 35.94 41.44 23.99
CA ASN A 286 35.44 42.71 24.50
C ASN A 286 34.30 43.32 23.66
N LEU A 287 33.88 42.64 22.59
CA LEU A 287 32.76 43.07 21.76
C LEU A 287 31.47 43.14 22.59
N THR A 288 30.72 44.23 22.49
CA THR A 288 29.45 44.40 23.21
C THR A 288 28.29 43.93 22.35
N ASN A 289 27.58 42.89 22.80
CA ASN A 289 26.44 42.32 22.08
C ASN A 289 25.12 43.01 22.44
N ALA A 290 24.09 42.81 21.61
CA ALA A 290 22.75 43.39 21.77
C ALA A 290 22.07 43.07 23.12
N ASN A 291 22.37 41.92 23.73
CA ASN A 291 21.83 41.52 25.04
C ASN A 291 22.67 42.00 26.23
N GLY A 292 23.70 42.82 26.02
CA GLY A 292 24.63 43.28 27.06
C GLY A 292 25.69 42.25 27.46
N SER A 293 25.71 41.07 26.83
CA SER A 293 26.82 40.11 26.95
C SER A 293 28.08 40.65 26.26
N LYS A 294 29.25 40.22 26.75
CA LYS A 294 30.54 40.60 26.18
C LYS A 294 31.19 39.40 25.49
N GLY A 295 31.74 39.65 24.31
CA GLY A 295 32.53 38.72 23.52
C GLY A 295 31.74 37.98 22.44
N ASP A 296 32.42 37.69 21.34
CA ASP A 296 31.96 36.80 20.25
C ASP A 296 32.76 35.48 20.19
N CYS A 297 33.55 35.20 21.23
CA CYS A 297 34.37 34.01 21.34
C CYS A 297 33.56 32.76 21.68
N GLY A 298 33.92 31.65 21.02
CA GLY A 298 33.35 30.35 21.32
C GLY A 298 34.00 29.70 22.55
N SER A 299 33.41 28.58 22.98
CA SER A 299 33.96 27.72 24.04
C SER A 299 34.30 26.34 23.45
N PRO A 300 35.60 26.00 23.27
CA PRO A 300 35.99 24.76 22.59
C PRO A 300 35.48 23.51 23.31
N ALA A 301 35.56 23.47 24.64
CA ALA A 301 35.13 22.32 25.41
C ALA A 301 33.61 22.08 25.29
N VAL A 302 32.82 23.15 25.40
CA VAL A 302 31.35 23.08 25.27
C VAL A 302 30.95 22.76 23.83
N GLY A 303 31.63 23.36 22.85
CA GLY A 303 31.43 23.10 21.42
C GLY A 303 31.68 21.63 21.07
N ILE A 304 32.86 21.09 21.41
CA ILE A 304 33.20 19.69 21.14
C ILE A 304 32.17 18.76 21.79
N LEU A 305 31.84 18.98 23.07
CA LEU A 305 30.87 18.14 23.77
C LEU A 305 29.48 18.22 23.13
N PHE A 306 29.01 19.42 22.78
CA PHE A 306 27.71 19.62 22.14
C PHE A 306 27.62 18.86 20.80
N PHE A 307 28.56 19.08 19.88
CA PHE A 307 28.50 18.48 18.55
C PHE A 307 28.75 16.96 18.58
N VAL A 308 29.74 16.49 19.33
CA VAL A 308 30.06 15.05 19.40
C VAL A 308 28.90 14.27 20.04
N THR A 309 28.33 14.75 21.15
CA THR A 309 27.19 14.06 21.77
C THR A 309 25.96 14.09 20.88
N TYR A 310 25.68 15.21 20.22
CA TYR A 310 24.56 15.32 19.29
C TYR A 310 24.70 14.37 18.10
N ILE A 311 25.88 14.29 17.47
CA ILE A 311 26.14 13.39 16.34
C ILE A 311 25.95 11.93 16.77
N ILE A 312 26.46 11.53 17.95
CA ILE A 312 26.27 10.17 18.45
C ILE A 312 24.78 9.88 18.67
N ILE A 313 24.06 10.74 19.41
CA ILE A 313 22.65 10.51 19.73
C ILE A 313 21.78 10.50 18.46
N SER A 314 21.97 11.48 17.57
CA SER A 314 21.22 11.56 16.31
C SER A 314 21.51 10.37 15.40
N PHE A 315 22.77 9.93 15.29
CA PHE A 315 23.14 8.74 14.53
C PHE A 315 22.45 7.49 15.07
N LEU A 316 22.44 7.28 16.39
CA LEU A 316 21.74 6.15 17.01
C LEU A 316 20.25 6.15 16.69
N ILE A 317 19.59 7.32 16.79
CA ILE A 317 18.15 7.46 16.51
C ILE A 317 17.85 7.20 15.03
N VAL A 318 18.64 7.79 14.12
CA VAL A 318 18.45 7.63 12.65
C VAL A 318 18.72 6.19 12.21
N VAL A 319 19.74 5.53 12.76
CA VAL A 319 20.02 4.12 12.48
C VAL A 319 18.87 3.23 12.98
N ASN A 320 18.37 3.47 14.19
CA ASN A 320 17.20 2.75 14.71
C ASN A 320 15.95 2.95 13.84
N MET A 321 15.74 4.18 13.33
CA MET A 321 14.67 4.49 12.38
C MET A 321 14.81 3.67 11.09
N TYR A 322 16.02 3.64 10.51
CA TYR A 322 16.29 2.92 9.27
C TYR A 322 16.12 1.41 9.42
N ILE A 323 16.63 0.84 10.52
CA ILE A 323 16.48 -0.58 10.85
C ILE A 323 15.00 -0.93 11.00
N ALA A 324 14.21 -0.11 11.72
CA ALA A 324 12.78 -0.34 11.86
C ALA A 324 12.05 -0.36 10.51
N ILE A 325 12.34 0.61 9.63
CA ILE A 325 11.75 0.69 8.29
C ILE A 325 12.15 -0.51 7.43
N ILE A 326 13.44 -0.88 7.41
CA ILE A 326 13.92 -2.02 6.63
C ILE A 326 13.29 -3.32 7.11
N LEU A 327 13.29 -3.57 8.43
CA LEU A 327 12.75 -4.80 8.97
C LEU A 327 11.25 -4.91 8.70
N GLU A 328 10.51 -3.81 8.75
CA GLU A 328 9.09 -3.81 8.43
C GLU A 328 8.84 -4.04 6.93
N ASN A 329 9.55 -3.32 6.05
CA ASN A 329 9.45 -3.53 4.60
C ASN A 329 9.90 -4.94 4.18
N PHE A 330 10.96 -5.47 4.79
CA PHE A 330 11.44 -6.82 4.52
C PHE A 330 10.45 -7.87 5.05
N SER A 331 9.85 -7.64 6.23
CA SER A 331 8.78 -8.50 6.75
C SER A 331 7.59 -8.55 5.80
N VAL A 332 7.11 -7.38 5.32
CA VAL A 332 5.99 -7.32 4.37
C VAL A 332 6.35 -7.98 3.04
N ALA A 333 7.52 -7.71 2.47
CA ALA A 333 7.97 -8.33 1.22
C ALA A 333 8.18 -9.85 1.33
N THR A 334 8.65 -10.33 2.49
CA THR A 334 8.79 -11.76 2.78
C THR A 334 7.41 -12.40 2.97
N GLU A 335 6.49 -11.74 3.65
CA GLU A 335 5.11 -12.23 3.80
C GLU A 335 4.41 -12.33 2.43
N GLU A 336 4.51 -11.29 1.59
CA GLU A 336 3.88 -11.30 0.26
C GLU A 336 4.51 -12.32 -0.71
N SER A 337 5.82 -12.56 -0.63
CA SER A 337 6.50 -13.53 -1.51
C SER A 337 6.42 -14.98 -1.02
N THR A 338 6.19 -15.20 0.28
CA THR A 338 6.17 -16.54 0.87
C THR A 338 4.79 -17.04 1.29
N GLU A 339 3.77 -16.18 1.26
CA GLU A 339 2.35 -16.57 1.34
C GLU A 339 1.95 -17.30 0.03
N PRO A 340 1.38 -18.53 0.11
CA PRO A 340 0.93 -19.25 -1.08
C PRO A 340 -0.26 -18.58 -1.79
N LEU A 341 -0.97 -17.70 -1.09
CA LEU A 341 -2.15 -16.97 -1.55
C LEU A 341 -2.03 -15.51 -1.14
N SER A 342 -2.04 -14.62 -2.14
CA SER A 342 -1.98 -13.18 -1.97
C SER A 342 -3.38 -12.55 -1.86
N GLU A 343 -3.46 -11.27 -1.46
CA GLU A 343 -4.74 -10.54 -1.46
C GLU A 343 -5.36 -10.43 -2.86
N ASP A 344 -4.53 -10.37 -3.90
CA ASP A 344 -5.01 -10.26 -5.28
C ASP A 344 -5.61 -11.57 -5.77
N ASP A 345 -5.21 -12.72 -5.23
CA ASP A 345 -5.82 -14.01 -5.57
C ASP A 345 -7.26 -14.06 -5.05
N PHE A 346 -7.52 -13.48 -3.87
CA PHE A 346 -8.86 -13.32 -3.34
C PHE A 346 -9.68 -12.29 -4.12
N ASP A 347 -9.08 -11.18 -4.53
CA ASP A 347 -9.76 -10.18 -5.38
C ASP A 347 -10.10 -10.75 -6.76
N MET A 348 -9.19 -11.51 -7.37
CA MET A 348 -9.42 -12.24 -8.62
C MET A 348 -10.55 -13.27 -8.47
N PHE A 349 -10.58 -14.01 -7.36
CA PHE A 349 -11.66 -14.94 -7.06
C PHE A 349 -13.02 -14.23 -7.02
N TYR A 350 -13.13 -13.11 -6.31
CA TYR A 350 -14.37 -12.35 -6.21
C TYR A 350 -14.76 -11.69 -7.54
N GLU A 351 -13.81 -11.16 -8.32
CA GLU A 351 -14.07 -10.58 -9.64
C GLU A 351 -14.65 -11.62 -10.62
N ILE A 352 -14.16 -12.85 -10.56
CA ILE A 352 -14.71 -13.94 -11.37
C ILE A 352 -16.05 -14.40 -10.79
N TRP A 353 -16.18 -14.48 -9.46
CA TRP A 353 -17.44 -14.84 -8.79
C TRP A 353 -18.59 -13.93 -9.21
N GLU A 354 -18.36 -12.62 -9.28
CA GLU A 354 -19.35 -11.63 -9.71
C GLU A 354 -19.93 -11.92 -11.12
N LYS A 355 -19.16 -12.58 -12.00
CA LYS A 355 -19.63 -12.96 -13.34
C LYS A 355 -20.61 -14.14 -13.31
N PHE A 356 -20.53 -14.98 -12.28
CA PHE A 356 -21.40 -16.15 -12.08
C PHE A 356 -22.55 -15.88 -11.10
N ASP A 357 -22.44 -14.87 -10.24
CA ASP A 357 -23.49 -14.42 -9.30
C ASP A 357 -23.72 -12.89 -9.39
N PRO A 358 -24.38 -12.41 -10.46
CA PRO A 358 -24.57 -10.96 -10.68
C PRO A 358 -25.49 -10.29 -9.64
N GLU A 359 -26.34 -11.06 -8.96
CA GLU A 359 -27.26 -10.56 -7.94
C GLU A 359 -26.66 -10.55 -6.53
N ALA A 360 -25.41 -11.03 -6.38
CA ALA A 360 -24.72 -11.18 -5.11
C ALA A 360 -25.53 -11.99 -4.09
N THR A 361 -26.13 -13.08 -4.56
CA THR A 361 -26.86 -14.05 -3.74
C THR A 361 -25.93 -14.86 -2.83
N GLN A 362 -24.63 -14.87 -3.13
CA GLN A 362 -23.57 -15.68 -2.50
C GLN A 362 -23.68 -17.17 -2.81
N PHE A 363 -24.50 -17.56 -3.79
CA PHE A 363 -24.68 -18.94 -4.21
C PHE A 363 -24.47 -19.10 -5.71
N ILE A 364 -23.94 -20.25 -6.11
CA ILE A 364 -23.92 -20.68 -7.52
C ILE A 364 -24.56 -22.07 -7.65
N GLU A 365 -25.07 -22.38 -8.83
CA GLU A 365 -25.54 -23.74 -9.14
C GLU A 365 -24.36 -24.71 -9.29
N TYR A 366 -24.56 -25.96 -8.88
CA TYR A 366 -23.55 -27.03 -8.99
C TYR A 366 -23.09 -27.29 -10.44
N SER A 367 -23.97 -27.06 -11.42
CA SER A 367 -23.67 -27.15 -12.85
C SER A 367 -22.55 -26.19 -13.28
N ALA A 368 -22.55 -24.96 -12.73
CA ALA A 368 -21.62 -23.89 -13.06
C ALA A 368 -20.26 -24.00 -12.34
N LEU A 369 -20.16 -24.82 -11.27
CA LEU A 369 -18.93 -24.96 -10.47
C LEU A 369 -17.72 -25.39 -11.31
N SER A 370 -17.92 -26.28 -12.28
CA SER A 370 -16.85 -26.76 -13.17
C SER A 370 -16.31 -25.66 -14.08
N ASP A 371 -17.17 -24.76 -14.55
CA ASP A 371 -16.80 -23.63 -15.40
C ASP A 371 -16.15 -22.52 -14.57
N PHE A 372 -16.70 -22.23 -13.38
CA PHE A 372 -16.13 -21.29 -12.43
C PHE A 372 -14.70 -21.68 -12.03
N ALA A 373 -14.46 -22.94 -11.67
CA ALA A 373 -13.15 -23.41 -11.23
C ALA A 373 -12.08 -23.35 -12.34
N ASP A 374 -12.47 -23.47 -13.61
CA ASP A 374 -11.56 -23.37 -14.76
C ASP A 374 -11.28 -21.91 -15.16
N ALA A 375 -12.21 -21.01 -14.88
CA ALA A 375 -12.09 -19.58 -15.18
C ALA A 375 -11.10 -18.83 -14.27
N LEU A 376 -10.88 -19.32 -13.05
CA LEU A 376 -9.89 -18.77 -12.11
C LEU A 376 -8.47 -18.83 -12.69
N SER A 377 -7.58 -17.94 -12.25
CA SER A 377 -6.14 -18.03 -12.53
C SER A 377 -5.40 -18.87 -11.48
N GLU A 378 -4.19 -19.32 -11.80
CA GLU A 378 -3.30 -19.92 -10.79
C GLU A 378 -3.04 -18.92 -9.67
N PRO A 379 -2.95 -19.35 -8.39
CA PRO A 379 -2.91 -20.74 -7.89
C PRO A 379 -4.29 -21.38 -7.60
N LEU A 380 -5.39 -20.63 -7.68
CA LEU A 380 -6.74 -21.12 -7.35
C LEU A 380 -7.41 -21.93 -8.48
N ARG A 381 -6.90 -21.83 -9.71
CA ARG A 381 -7.42 -22.55 -10.88
C ARG A 381 -7.49 -24.07 -10.70
N ILE A 382 -8.57 -24.66 -11.20
CA ILE A 382 -8.73 -26.11 -11.40
C ILE A 382 -9.10 -26.35 -12.86
N ALA A 383 -8.09 -26.56 -13.69
CA ALA A 383 -8.27 -26.78 -15.12
C ALA A 383 -9.11 -28.02 -15.41
N LYS A 384 -9.92 -27.97 -16.47
CA LYS A 384 -10.71 -29.12 -16.93
C LYS A 384 -9.80 -30.24 -17.45
N PRO A 385 -10.13 -31.52 -17.22
CA PRO A 385 -11.31 -32.05 -16.53
C PRO A 385 -11.17 -31.99 -15.00
N ASN A 386 -12.05 -31.21 -14.34
CA ASN A 386 -11.97 -30.89 -12.90
C ASN A 386 -13.07 -31.57 -12.05
N LYS A 387 -14.07 -32.19 -12.67
CA LYS A 387 -15.25 -32.76 -11.98
C LYS A 387 -14.89 -33.76 -10.87
N ILE A 388 -13.93 -34.66 -11.11
CA ILE A 388 -13.52 -35.67 -10.12
C ILE A 388 -12.89 -34.99 -8.89
N LYS A 389 -12.02 -34.01 -9.13
CA LYS A 389 -11.36 -33.25 -8.05
C LYS A 389 -12.38 -32.44 -7.24
N LEU A 390 -13.34 -31.80 -7.90
CA LEU A 390 -14.40 -31.04 -7.24
C LEU A 390 -15.34 -31.93 -6.40
N ILE A 391 -15.69 -33.12 -6.89
CA ILE A 391 -16.50 -34.09 -6.13
C ILE A 391 -15.75 -34.58 -4.89
N ALA A 392 -14.43 -34.82 -5.01
CA ALA A 392 -13.59 -35.27 -3.92
C ALA A 392 -13.37 -34.22 -2.81
N MET A 393 -13.63 -32.92 -3.08
CA MET A 393 -13.56 -31.85 -2.08
C MET A 393 -14.75 -31.82 -1.11
N ASP A 394 -15.79 -32.62 -1.36
CA ASP A 394 -16.96 -32.78 -0.51
C ASP A 394 -17.63 -31.46 -0.07
N LEU A 395 -17.97 -30.63 -1.07
CA LEU A 395 -18.59 -29.33 -0.82
C LEU A 395 -20.03 -29.49 -0.31
N PRO A 396 -20.44 -28.73 0.72
CA PRO A 396 -21.82 -28.73 1.19
C PRO A 396 -22.75 -28.08 0.15
N MET A 397 -23.93 -28.67 -0.06
CA MET A 397 -24.96 -28.19 -0.97
C MET A 397 -26.25 -27.87 -0.22
N VAL A 398 -26.86 -26.75 -0.59
CA VAL A 398 -28.12 -26.24 -0.08
C VAL A 398 -29.25 -26.62 -1.04
N SER A 399 -30.50 -26.42 -0.61
CA SER A 399 -31.71 -26.59 -1.43
C SER A 399 -31.59 -25.95 -2.82
N GLY A 400 -31.86 -26.79 -3.83
CA GLY A 400 -31.80 -26.43 -5.26
C GLY A 400 -30.45 -26.69 -5.93
N ASP A 401 -29.63 -27.63 -5.43
CA ASP A 401 -28.29 -27.94 -5.97
C ASP A 401 -27.38 -26.69 -6.03
N ARG A 402 -27.45 -25.84 -5.00
CA ARG A 402 -26.67 -24.60 -4.87
C ARG A 402 -25.54 -24.74 -3.85
N ILE A 403 -24.41 -24.12 -4.12
CA ILE A 403 -23.23 -24.11 -3.25
C ILE A 403 -22.90 -22.67 -2.87
N HIS A 404 -22.52 -22.46 -1.61
CA HIS A 404 -22.17 -21.14 -1.10
C HIS A 404 -20.73 -20.72 -1.47
N CYS A 405 -20.54 -19.43 -1.69
CA CYS A 405 -19.25 -18.81 -2.03
C CYS A 405 -18.13 -19.14 -1.04
N LEU A 406 -18.43 -19.04 0.26
CA LEU A 406 -17.43 -19.24 1.33
C LEU A 406 -16.93 -20.68 1.39
N ASP A 407 -17.82 -21.67 1.12
CA ASP A 407 -17.44 -23.07 1.12
C ASP A 407 -16.50 -23.42 -0.04
N ILE A 408 -16.78 -22.87 -1.23
CA ILE A 408 -15.91 -23.04 -2.40
C ILE A 408 -14.56 -22.38 -2.15
N LEU A 409 -14.58 -21.13 -1.69
CA LEU A 409 -13.37 -20.37 -1.42
C LEU A 409 -12.51 -21.05 -0.35
N PHE A 410 -13.13 -21.53 0.73
CA PHE A 410 -12.44 -22.27 1.79
C PHE A 410 -11.85 -23.58 1.28
N ALA A 411 -12.60 -24.36 0.49
CA ALA A 411 -12.09 -25.61 -0.07
C ALA A 411 -10.92 -25.39 -1.04
N PHE A 412 -10.97 -24.35 -1.88
CA PHE A 412 -9.89 -24.04 -2.81
C PHE A 412 -8.65 -23.53 -2.07
N THR A 413 -8.86 -22.75 -1.01
CA THR A 413 -7.81 -22.29 -0.11
C THR A 413 -7.16 -23.46 0.63
N LYS A 414 -7.96 -24.38 1.20
CA LYS A 414 -7.49 -25.61 1.85
C LYS A 414 -6.70 -26.51 0.89
N ARG A 415 -7.07 -26.56 -0.39
CA ARG A 415 -6.29 -27.28 -1.41
C ARG A 415 -4.89 -26.69 -1.62
N VAL A 416 -4.79 -25.38 -1.77
CA VAL A 416 -3.52 -24.70 -2.06
C VAL A 416 -2.61 -24.71 -0.83
N LEU A 417 -3.19 -24.52 0.35
CA LEU A 417 -2.47 -24.46 1.60
C LEU A 417 -2.17 -25.85 2.20
N GLY A 418 -2.96 -26.88 1.90
CA GLY A 418 -2.81 -28.22 2.48
C GLY A 418 -3.69 -28.48 3.72
N GLU A 419 -3.77 -29.73 4.17
CA GLU A 419 -4.60 -30.14 5.31
C GLU A 419 -3.84 -30.00 6.64
N SER A 420 -4.27 -29.04 7.48
CA SER A 420 -3.92 -29.00 8.91
C SER A 420 -5.20 -29.07 9.74
N GLY A 421 -5.18 -29.81 10.86
CA GLY A 421 -6.36 -29.97 11.74
C GLY A 421 -6.89 -28.66 12.36
N GLU A 422 -6.09 -27.60 12.34
CA GLU A 422 -6.46 -26.25 12.77
C GLU A 422 -7.44 -25.56 11.79
N MET A 423 -7.47 -25.99 10.52
CA MET A 423 -8.34 -25.42 9.47
C MET A 423 -9.82 -25.60 9.80
N ASP A 424 -10.21 -26.73 10.38
CA ASP A 424 -11.62 -27.04 10.65
C ASP A 424 -12.11 -26.26 11.89
N ALA A 425 -11.24 -25.99 12.88
CA ALA A 425 -11.56 -25.14 14.02
C ALA A 425 -11.72 -23.65 13.62
N LEU A 426 -10.88 -23.17 12.70
CA LEU A 426 -10.99 -21.81 12.16
C LEU A 426 -12.18 -21.65 11.21
N LYS A 427 -12.54 -22.69 10.44
CA LYS A 427 -13.78 -22.73 9.65
C LYS A 427 -14.97 -22.47 10.56
N ILE A 428 -15.07 -23.17 11.69
CA ILE A 428 -16.15 -23.00 12.66
C ILE A 428 -16.19 -21.55 13.19
N GLN A 429 -15.05 -20.96 13.57
CA GLN A 429 -15.03 -19.56 14.03
C GLN A 429 -15.46 -18.56 12.95
N MET A 430 -15.07 -18.79 11.69
CA MET A 430 -15.45 -17.94 10.57
C MET A 430 -16.93 -18.09 10.23
N GLU A 431 -17.44 -19.32 10.21
CA GLU A 431 -18.86 -19.62 10.06
C GLU A 431 -19.68 -18.97 11.17
N GLU A 432 -19.24 -19.03 12.43
CA GLU A 432 -19.89 -18.37 13.56
C GLU A 432 -19.91 -16.84 13.42
N LYS A 433 -18.77 -16.21 13.08
CA LYS A 433 -18.71 -14.76 12.83
C LYS A 433 -19.60 -14.35 11.65
N PHE A 434 -19.70 -15.20 10.63
CA PHE A 434 -20.51 -14.95 9.45
C PHE A 434 -22.01 -15.12 9.76
N MET A 435 -22.39 -16.18 10.47
CA MET A 435 -23.75 -16.45 10.96
C MET A 435 -24.23 -15.35 11.92
N ALA A 436 -23.33 -14.77 12.71
CA ALA A 436 -23.63 -13.60 13.54
C ALA A 436 -23.87 -12.33 12.71
N ALA A 437 -23.26 -12.22 11.53
CA ALA A 437 -23.40 -11.08 10.64
C ALA A 437 -24.55 -11.20 9.62
N ASN A 438 -25.10 -12.39 9.40
CA ASN A 438 -26.18 -12.65 8.45
C ASN A 438 -27.31 -13.48 9.10
N PRO A 439 -28.36 -12.85 9.66
CA PRO A 439 -29.36 -13.51 10.50
C PRO A 439 -30.29 -14.52 9.80
N SER A 440 -30.25 -14.64 8.47
CA SER A 440 -31.15 -15.53 7.72
C SER A 440 -30.68 -17.00 7.78
N LYS A 441 -30.90 -17.64 8.94
CA LYS A 441 -30.57 -19.06 9.22
C LYS A 441 -31.17 -20.08 8.23
N ILE A 442 -32.27 -19.74 7.55
CA ILE A 442 -33.09 -20.70 6.78
C ILE A 442 -32.43 -21.12 5.45
N SER A 443 -31.49 -20.33 4.92
CA SER A 443 -30.90 -20.57 3.59
C SER A 443 -29.51 -21.20 3.61
N TYR A 444 -28.94 -21.56 4.77
CA TYR A 444 -27.56 -22.06 4.86
C TYR A 444 -27.44 -23.51 5.34
N GLU A 445 -28.51 -24.14 5.86
CA GLU A 445 -28.41 -25.51 6.33
C GLU A 445 -28.11 -26.47 5.16
N PRO A 446 -26.95 -27.15 5.15
CA PRO A 446 -26.58 -28.04 4.07
C PRO A 446 -27.45 -29.29 4.12
N ILE A 447 -28.08 -29.62 2.99
CA ILE A 447 -29.01 -30.75 2.87
C ILE A 447 -28.24 -32.01 2.43
N THR A 448 -27.20 -31.84 1.61
CA THR A 448 -26.39 -32.93 1.06
C THR A 448 -25.00 -32.41 0.67
N THR A 449 -24.07 -33.29 0.29
CA THR A 449 -22.71 -32.91 -0.15
C THR A 449 -22.45 -33.38 -1.58
N THR A 450 -21.45 -32.81 -2.27
CA THR A 450 -21.11 -33.19 -3.66
C THR A 450 -20.81 -34.68 -3.79
N LEU A 451 -20.17 -35.28 -2.78
CA LEU A 451 -19.85 -36.70 -2.77
C LEU A 451 -21.11 -37.55 -2.56
N ARG A 452 -21.96 -37.17 -1.59
CA ARG A 452 -23.23 -37.86 -1.31
C ARG A 452 -24.20 -37.81 -2.50
N ARG A 453 -24.30 -36.66 -3.17
CA ARG A 453 -25.11 -36.49 -4.38
C ARG A 453 -24.63 -37.37 -5.52
N LYS A 454 -23.31 -37.53 -5.67
CA LYS A 454 -22.77 -38.44 -6.68
C LYS A 454 -23.09 -39.91 -6.36
N GLN A 455 -23.03 -40.28 -5.08
CA GLN A 455 -23.46 -41.61 -4.65
C GLN A 455 -24.95 -41.83 -4.94
N GLU A 456 -25.82 -40.87 -4.62
CA GLU A 456 -27.25 -40.92 -4.93
C GLU A 456 -27.53 -41.09 -6.43
N GLU A 457 -26.82 -40.35 -7.29
CA GLU A 457 -26.94 -40.46 -8.75
C GLU A 457 -26.52 -41.84 -9.25
N VAL A 458 -25.38 -42.36 -8.77
CA VAL A 458 -24.89 -43.70 -9.13
C VAL A 458 -25.86 -44.78 -8.64
N SER A 459 -26.36 -44.68 -7.41
CA SER A 459 -27.37 -45.58 -6.86
C SER A 459 -28.65 -45.55 -7.67
N ALA A 460 -29.13 -44.36 -8.06
CA ALA A 460 -30.31 -44.21 -8.91
C ALA A 460 -30.11 -44.87 -10.29
N ILE A 461 -28.95 -44.69 -10.92
CA ILE A 461 -28.62 -45.33 -12.20
C ILE A 461 -28.60 -46.86 -12.06
N ILE A 462 -27.99 -47.39 -11.00
CA ILE A 462 -27.93 -48.84 -10.74
C ILE A 462 -29.35 -49.40 -10.55
N ILE A 463 -30.18 -48.73 -9.73
CA ILE A 463 -31.57 -49.14 -9.47
C ILE A 463 -32.40 -49.06 -10.75
N GLN A 464 -32.31 -47.98 -11.52
CA GLN A 464 -33.02 -47.83 -12.79
C GLN A 464 -32.59 -48.89 -13.81
N ARG A 465 -31.29 -49.20 -13.88
CA ARG A 465 -30.77 -50.24 -14.77
C ARG A 465 -31.25 -51.64 -14.35
N ALA A 466 -31.23 -51.93 -13.05
CA ALA A 466 -31.77 -53.17 -12.49
C ALA A 466 -33.28 -53.30 -12.75
N TYR A 467 -34.04 -52.22 -12.55
CA TYR A 467 -35.48 -52.17 -12.80
C TYR A 467 -35.83 -52.33 -14.28
N ARG A 468 -35.12 -51.65 -15.20
CA ARG A 468 -35.28 -51.83 -16.65
C ARG A 468 -34.95 -53.26 -17.09
N THR A 469 -33.89 -53.85 -16.53
CA THR A 469 -33.52 -55.25 -16.80
C THR A 469 -34.59 -56.22 -16.27
N HIS A 470 -35.16 -55.93 -15.09
CA HIS A 470 -36.25 -56.71 -14.53
C HIS A 470 -37.53 -56.60 -15.38
N LEU A 471 -37.92 -55.40 -15.80
CA LEU A 471 -39.04 -55.18 -16.72
C LEU A 471 -38.83 -55.93 -18.03
N PHE A 472 -37.64 -55.84 -18.64
CA PHE A 472 -37.30 -56.56 -19.86
C PHE A 472 -37.44 -58.07 -19.71
N ARG A 473 -36.94 -58.64 -18.60
CA ARG A 473 -37.08 -60.07 -18.28
C ARG A 473 -38.55 -60.47 -18.05
N ARG A 474 -39.35 -59.59 -17.43
CA ARG A 474 -40.79 -59.81 -17.22
C ARG A 474 -41.55 -59.79 -18.54
N SER A 475 -41.27 -58.83 -19.43
CA SER A 475 -41.88 -58.78 -20.76
C SER A 475 -41.45 -59.96 -21.64
N MET A 476 -40.20 -60.43 -21.57
CA MET A 476 -39.78 -61.65 -22.27
C MET A 476 -40.49 -62.90 -21.72
N LYS A 477 -40.66 -63.01 -20.39
CA LYS A 477 -41.45 -64.10 -19.80
C LYS A 477 -42.93 -64.05 -20.20
N GLN A 478 -43.54 -62.86 -20.29
CA GLN A 478 -44.92 -62.73 -20.77
C GLN A 478 -45.06 -63.07 -22.25
N ALA A 479 -44.08 -62.71 -23.08
CA ALA A 479 -44.05 -63.07 -24.50
C ALA A 479 -43.88 -64.59 -24.71
N SER A 480 -43.13 -65.28 -23.85
CA SER A 480 -42.97 -66.75 -23.90
C SER A 480 -44.17 -67.55 -23.39
N TYR A 481 -45.20 -66.91 -22.82
CA TYR A 481 -46.48 -67.54 -22.45
C TYR A 481 -47.57 -67.34 -23.53
N LEU A 482 -47.31 -66.48 -24.53
CA LEU A 482 -48.22 -66.16 -25.65
C LEU A 482 -47.87 -66.92 -26.94
N TYR A 483 -46.76 -67.65 -26.93
CA TYR A 483 -46.35 -68.69 -27.89
C TYR A 483 -46.25 -70.01 -27.13
#